data_AF-A0A920J7I9-F1
#
_entry.id   AF-A0A920J7I9-F1
#
_cell.length_a   1.000
_cell.length_b   1.000
_cell.length_c   1.000
_cell.angle_alpha   90.00
_cell.angle_beta   90.00
_cell.angle_gamma   90.00
#
_symmetry.space_group_name_H-M   'P 1'
#
loop_
_entity.id
_entity.type
_entity.pdbx_description
1 polymer ?
#
loop_
_entity_poly.entity_id
_entity_poly.type
_entity_poly.pdbx_seq_one_letter_code
_entity_poly.pdbx_strand_id
1 'polypeptide(L)' 'MEKDYKNTLNLPKTDLPMKAGLPNKEPEILFFWDSINLYNLIREKMLKKINLSFTMARHMQMAIFILATQ' A
#
# COMPACT_ATOMS: atom_id res chain seq x y z
N MET A 1 39.38 -25.74 -24.41
CA MET A 1 38.62 -24.47 -24.40
C MET A 1 37.43 -24.68 -23.48
N GLU A 2 37.43 -23.99 -22.35
CA GLU A 2 36.40 -24.11 -21.33
C GLU A 2 35.12 -23.43 -21.83
N LYS A 3 33.99 -24.14 -21.84
CA LYS A 3 32.71 -23.60 -22.30
C LYS A 3 32.13 -22.73 -21.18
N ASP A 4 32.03 -21.43 -21.42
CA ASP A 4 31.48 -20.49 -20.43
C ASP A 4 29.94 -20.47 -20.52
N TYR A 5 29.26 -21.07 -19.54
CA TYR A 5 27.80 -21.24 -19.50
C TYR A 5 27.06 -20.11 -18.75
N LYS A 6 27.77 -19.08 -18.29
CA LYS A 6 27.21 -18.00 -17.46
C LYS A 6 26.06 -17.24 -18.12
N ASN A 7 26.07 -17.14 -19.45
CA ASN A 7 25.04 -16.41 -20.21
C ASN A 7 23.76 -17.22 -20.45
N THR A 8 23.76 -18.50 -20.11
CA THR A 8 22.60 -19.40 -20.27
C THR A 8 21.77 -19.51 -19.00
N LEU A 9 22.20 -18.85 -17.91
CA LEU A 9 21.54 -18.89 -16.61
C LEU A 9 20.61 -17.69 -16.44
N ASN A 10 19.32 -17.94 -16.25
CA ASN A 10 18.32 -16.91 -15.92
C ASN A 10 18.39 -16.56 -14.43
N LEU A 11 19.45 -15.87 -14.01
CA LEU A 11 19.59 -15.40 -12.65
C LEU A 11 18.72 -14.15 -12.41
N PRO A 12 18.01 -14.06 -11.26
CA PRO A 12 17.28 -12.86 -10.91
C PRO A 12 18.27 -11.72 -10.67
N LYS A 13 18.07 -10.60 -11.38
CA LYS A 13 18.78 -9.35 -11.13
C LYS A 13 17.87 -8.45 -10.31
N THR A 14 18.41 -7.88 -9.24
CA THR A 14 17.68 -6.97 -8.36
C THR A 14 18.56 -5.79 -8.01
N ASP A 15 17.97 -4.60 -8.01
CA ASP A 15 18.61 -3.37 -7.56
C ASP A 15 18.66 -3.30 -6.02
N LEU A 16 18.04 -4.26 -5.34
CA LEU A 16 18.04 -4.34 -3.89
C LEU A 16 19.42 -4.75 -3.38
N PRO A 17 20.06 -3.94 -2.53
CA PRO A 17 21.35 -4.28 -1.99
C PRO A 17 21.20 -5.47 -1.03
N MET A 18 22.18 -6.36 -1.05
CA MET A 18 22.19 -7.52 -0.15
C MET A 18 22.37 -7.13 1.33
N LYS A 19 22.88 -5.91 1.60
CA LYS A 19 22.91 -5.28 2.94
C LYS A 19 22.04 -4.03 2.95
N ALA A 20 21.20 -3.89 3.97
CA ALA A 20 20.21 -2.83 4.03
C ALA A 20 20.79 -1.43 4.28
N GLY A 21 21.90 -1.29 5.01
CA GLY A 21 22.47 0.03 5.34
C GLY A 21 21.53 0.87 6.22
N LEU A 22 20.84 0.23 7.17
CA LEU A 22 19.77 0.82 7.99
C LEU A 22 20.13 2.14 8.69
N PRO A 23 21.33 2.32 9.29
CA PRO A 23 21.64 3.54 10.03
C PRO A 23 21.51 4.84 9.22
N ASN A 24 21.73 4.76 7.90
CA ASN A 24 21.61 5.91 7.01
C ASN A 24 20.24 5.98 6.32
N LYS A 25 19.69 4.83 5.92
CA LYS A 25 18.41 4.79 5.18
C LYS A 25 17.19 5.07 6.05
N GLU A 26 17.18 4.62 7.31
CA GLU A 26 16.02 4.81 8.18
C GLU A 26 15.72 6.30 8.44
N PRO A 27 16.70 7.17 8.77
CA PRO A 27 16.47 8.60 8.89
C PRO A 27 15.94 9.26 7.60
N GLU A 28 16.48 8.87 6.44
CA GLU A 28 16.04 9.38 5.14
C GLU A 28 14.56 9.03 4.85
N ILE A 29 14.18 7.78 5.13
CA ILE A 29 12.81 7.30 4.95
C ILE A 29 11.84 8.01 5.89
N LEU A 30 12.24 8.22 7.16
CA LEU A 30 11.43 8.95 8.13
C LEU A 30 11.21 10.41 7.69
N PHE A 31 12.27 11.09 7.27
CA PHE A 31 12.17 12.46 6.74
C PHE A 31 11.22 12.53 5.53
N PHE A 32 11.30 11.55 4.64
CA PHE A 32 10.38 11.48 3.50
C PHE A 32 8.93 11.32 3.95
N TRP A 33 8.62 10.41 4.89
CA TRP A 33 7.26 10.20 5.40
C TRP A 33 6.69 11.43 6.10
N ASP A 34 7.53 12.15 6.84
CA ASP A 34 7.16 13.42 7.47
C ASP A 34 6.92 14.51 6.42
N SER A 35 7.76 14.59 5.38
CA SER A 35 7.63 15.60 4.31
C SER A 35 6.31 15.49 3.55
N ILE A 36 5.81 14.27 3.35
CA ILE A 36 4.53 14.01 2.68
C ILE A 36 3.35 13.98 3.66
N ASN A 37 3.59 14.21 4.95
CA ASN A 37 2.58 14.14 6.00
C ASN A 37 1.78 12.83 5.96
N LEU A 38 2.49 11.70 5.80
CA LEU A 38 1.92 10.38 5.50
C LEU A 38 0.85 9.95 6.51
N TYR A 39 1.08 10.22 7.79
CA TYR A 39 0.16 9.87 8.87
C TYR A 39 -1.24 10.45 8.65
N ASN A 40 -1.32 11.74 8.29
CA ASN A 40 -2.59 12.41 8.05
C ASN A 40 -3.28 11.87 6.81
N LEU A 41 -2.54 11.60 5.73
CA LEU A 41 -3.08 10.98 4.52
C LEU A 41 -3.71 9.60 4.80
N ILE A 42 -3.05 8.77 5.61
CA ILE A 42 -3.59 7.46 6.02
C ILE A 42 -4.87 7.67 6.83
N ARG A 43 -4.86 8.59 7.80
CA ARG A 43 -6.03 8.86 8.65
C ARG A 43 -7.22 9.34 7.84
N GLU A 44 -7.02 10.28 6.92
CA GLU A 44 -8.08 10.74 6.02
C GLU A 44 -8.65 9.63 5.14
N LYS A 45 -7.78 8.79 4.58
CA LYS A 45 -8.20 7.66 3.75
C LYS A 45 -9.07 6.68 4.54
N MET A 46 -8.69 6.39 5.79
CA MET A 46 -9.48 5.51 6.66
C MET A 46 -10.82 6.13 7.02
N LEU A 47 -10.86 7.42 7.37
CA LEU A 47 -12.11 8.12 7.66
C LEU A 47 -13.05 8.15 6.44
N LYS A 48 -12.52 8.42 5.25
CA LYS A 48 -13.30 8.38 4.00
C LYS A 48 -13.87 6.98 3.73
N LYS A 49 -13.09 5.92 3.93
CA LYS A 49 -13.55 4.53 3.76
C LYS A 49 -14.65 4.17 4.75
N ILE A 50 -14.49 4.57 6.02
CA ILE A 50 -15.49 4.35 7.07
C ILE A 50 -16.80 5.05 6.73
N ASN A 51 -16.72 6.34 6.35
CA ASN A 51 -17.90 7.12 5.96
C ASN A 51 -18.61 6.52 4.75
N LEU A 52 -17.86 6.02 3.75
CA LEU A 52 -18.42 5.35 2.58
C LEU A 52 -19.13 4.05 2.94
N SER A 53 -18.59 3.28 3.89
CA SER A 53 -19.24 2.06 4.38
C SER A 53 -20.55 2.36 5.11
N PHE A 54 -20.58 3.41 5.93
CA PHE A 54 -21.77 3.80 6.67
C PHE A 54 -22.87 4.38 5.78
N THR A 55 -22.51 5.21 4.79
CA THR A 55 -23.49 5.72 3.84
C THR A 55 -24.06 4.59 2.99
N MET A 56 -23.25 3.68 2.48
CA MET A 56 -23.73 2.53 1.71
C MET A 56 -24.62 1.60 2.54
N ALA A 57 -24.24 1.30 3.79
CA ALA A 57 -25.08 0.53 4.71
C ALA A 57 -26.43 1.22 4.96
N ARG A 58 -26.43 2.55 5.18
CA ARG A 58 -27.67 3.33 5.35
C ARG A 58 -28.58 3.26 4.13
N HIS A 59 -28.02 3.35 2.92
CA HIS A 59 -28.80 3.23 1.68
C HIS A 59 -29.35 1.81 1.50
N MET A 60 -28.59 0.77 1.84
CA MET A 60 -29.08 -0.62 1.81
C MET A 60 -30.20 -0.84 2.84
N GLN A 61 -30.06 -0.34 4.07
CA GLN A 61 -31.11 -0.42 5.09
C GLN A 61 -32.41 0.26 4.63
N MET A 62 -32.29 1.46 4.04
CA MET A 62 -33.43 2.21 3.50
C MET A 62 -34.10 1.47 2.33
N ALA A 63 -33.32 0.86 1.43
CA ALA A 63 -33.87 0.09 0.32
C ALA A 63 -34.65 -1.14 0.80
N ILE A 64 -34.14 -1.85 1.81
CA ILE A 64 -34.84 -2.97 2.46
C ILE A 64 -36.13 -2.49 3.12
N PHE A 65 -36.09 -1.34 3.81
CA PHE A 65 -37.27 -0.77 4.47
C PHE A 65 -38.36 -0.36 3.47
N ILE A 66 -37.99 0.28 2.35
CA ILE A 66 -38.93 0.69 1.30
C ILE A 66 -39.57 -0.54 0.63
N LEU A 67 -38.77 -1.57 0.32
CA LEU A 67 -39.26 -2.82 -0.27
C LEU A 67 -40.18 -3.62 0.67
N ALA A 68 -39.98 -3.49 1.99
CA ALA A 68 -40.83 -4.14 3.00
C ALA A 68 -42.17 -3.42 3.25
N THR A 69 -42.39 -2.26 2.64
CA THR A 69 -43.62 -1.45 2.78
C THR A 69 -44.53 -1.45 1.55
N GLN A 70 -44.17 -2.21 0.50
CA GLN A 70 -44.99 -2.43 -0.70
C GLN A 70 -45.70 -3.79 -0.65
#